data_AF-A0A838RZC3-F1
#
_entry.id   AF-A0A838RZC3-F1
#
_cell.length_a   1.000
_cell.length_b   1.000
_cell.length_c   1.000
_cell.angle_alpha   90.00
_cell.angle_beta   90.00
_cell.angle_gamma   90.00
#
_symmetry.space_group_name_H-M   'P 1'
#
loop_
_entity.id
_entity.type
_entity.pdbx_description
1 polymer ?
#
loop_
_entity_poly.entity_id
_entity_poly.type
_entity_poly.pdbx_seq_one_letter_code
_entity_poly.pdbx_strand_id
1 'polypeptide(L)' 'MLDEYDFSQAVIGKYAKQYAEGTNIVVLDPDVAKVFTDSAAVNQALRQIIEQRSR' A
#
# COMPACT_ATOMS: atom_id res chain seq x y z
N MET A 1 -0.40 -33.89 -4.42
CA MET A 1 -1.12 -32.72 -3.86
C MET A 1 -2.13 -33.27 -2.89
N LEU A 2 -2.34 -32.64 -1.74
CA LEU A 2 -3.44 -32.99 -0.84
C LEU A 2 -4.76 -32.53 -1.50
N ASP A 3 -5.86 -33.21 -1.20
CA ASP A 3 -7.17 -32.94 -1.82
C ASP A 3 -7.67 -31.50 -1.56
N GLU A 4 -7.19 -30.88 -0.49
CA GLU A 4 -7.45 -29.47 -0.13
C GLU A 4 -6.78 -28.44 -1.07
N TYR A 5 -5.87 -28.86 -1.93
CA TYR A 5 -5.19 -28.01 -2.91
C TYR A 5 -5.70 -28.29 -4.34
N ASP A 6 -7.00 -28.10 -4.58
CA ASP A 6 -7.56 -28.08 -5.93
C ASP A 6 -7.33 -26.71 -6.59
N PHE A 7 -6.37 -26.66 -7.50
CA PHE A 7 -6.05 -25.48 -8.31
C PHE A 7 -6.68 -25.51 -9.71
N SER A 8 -7.66 -26.39 -9.98
CA SER A 8 -8.34 -26.50 -11.28
C SER A 8 -9.01 -25.20 -11.74
N GLN A 9 -9.37 -24.34 -10.79
CA GLN A 9 -9.94 -23.00 -11.03
C GLN A 9 -8.94 -21.86 -10.80
N ALA A 10 -7.64 -22.15 -10.64
CA ALA A 10 -6.63 -21.14 -10.37
C ALA A 10 -6.40 -20.24 -11.61
N VAL A 11 -6.36 -18.93 -11.37
CA VAL A 11 -6.10 -17.92 -12.41
C VAL A 11 -4.65 -17.45 -12.30
N ILE A 12 -3.83 -17.80 -13.30
CA ILE A 12 -2.45 -17.32 -13.41
C ILE A 12 -2.46 -15.81 -13.64
N GLY A 13 -1.68 -15.08 -12.86
CA GLY A 13 -1.52 -13.64 -13.06
C GLY A 13 -2.73 -12.79 -12.63
N LYS A 14 -3.61 -13.31 -11.77
CA LYS A 14 -4.79 -12.58 -11.25
C LYS A 14 -4.48 -11.14 -10.77
N TYR A 15 -3.28 -10.93 -10.23
CA TYR A 15 -2.81 -9.63 -9.75
C TYR A 15 -1.63 -9.04 -10.53
N ALA A 16 -1.20 -9.69 -11.61
CA ALA A 16 -0.01 -9.27 -12.37
C ALA A 16 -0.19 -7.86 -12.96
N LYS A 17 -1.40 -7.52 -13.40
CA LYS A 17 -1.72 -6.20 -13.93
C LYS A 17 -1.65 -5.11 -12.83
N GLN A 18 -2.24 -5.34 -11.66
CA GLN A 18 -2.19 -4.39 -10.54
C GLN A 18 -0.77 -4.24 -9.98
N TYR A 19 0.03 -5.30 -10.02
CA TYR A 19 1.44 -5.24 -9.67
C TYR A 19 2.25 -4.41 -10.70
N ALA A 20 1.99 -4.61 -12.00
CA ALA A 20 2.66 -3.88 -13.08
C ALA A 20 2.28 -2.40 -13.16
N GLU A 21 1.08 -2.03 -12.70
CA GLU A 21 0.65 -0.64 -12.54
C GLU A 21 1.53 0.14 -11.55
N GLY A 22 2.33 -0.56 -10.73
CA GLY A 22 3.33 0.02 -9.85
C GLY A 22 2.68 0.72 -8.67
N THR A 23 2.71 0.08 -7.51
CA THR A 23 2.36 0.80 -6.28
C THR A 23 3.55 1.66 -5.88
N ASN A 24 3.35 2.97 -5.73
CA ASN A 24 4.38 3.86 -5.20
C ASN A 24 4.50 3.63 -3.68
N ILE A 25 5.30 2.64 -3.28
CA ILE A 25 5.52 2.28 -1.89
C ILE A 25 6.58 3.22 -1.32
N VAL A 26 6.16 4.07 -0.38
CA VAL A 26 7.04 4.94 0.38
C VAL A 26 7.22 4.34 1.77
N VAL A 27 8.44 3.93 2.09
CA VAL A 27 8.80 3.45 3.42
C VAL A 27 9.12 4.64 4.31
N LEU A 28 8.48 4.71 5.46
CA LEU A 28 8.77 5.74 6.47
C LEU A 28 9.96 5.32 7.32
N ASP A 29 10.72 6.32 7.77
CA ASP A 29 11.76 6.08 8.76
C ASP A 29 11.17 5.54 10.08
N PRO A 30 11.90 4.69 10.83
CA PRO A 30 11.36 3.99 11.99
C PRO A 30 10.85 4.89 13.11
N ASP A 31 11.39 6.09 13.25
CA ASP A 31 10.94 7.11 14.20
C ASP A 31 9.61 7.74 13.78
N VAL A 32 9.45 8.05 12.49
CA VAL A 32 8.19 8.55 11.93
C VAL A 32 7.09 7.49 12.00
N ALA A 33 7.42 6.24 11.68
CA ALA A 33 6.49 5.12 11.74
C ALA A 33 5.97 4.82 13.16
N LYS A 34 6.72 5.20 14.21
CA LYS A 34 6.25 5.08 15.62
C LYS A 34 5.19 6.11 15.98
N VAL A 35 5.16 7.25 15.28
CA VAL A 35 4.23 8.35 15.56
C VAL A 35 2.89 8.12 14.85
N PHE A 36 2.90 7.53 13.65
CA PHE A 36 1.70 7.33 12.85
C PHE A 36 1.23 5.87 12.86
N THR A 37 -0.04 5.68 13.24
CA THR A 37 -0.66 4.35 13.33
C THR A 37 -0.93 3.71 11.96
N ASP A 38 -1.25 4.52 10.95
CA ASP A 38 -1.56 4.05 9.59
C ASP A 38 -1.25 5.09 8.50
N SER A 39 -1.41 4.67 7.24
CA SER A 39 -1.19 5.52 6.08
C SER A 39 -2.23 6.65 5.94
N ALA A 40 -3.43 6.50 6.51
CA ALA A 40 -4.45 7.54 6.47
C ALA A 40 -4.03 8.75 7.31
N ALA A 41 -3.50 8.49 8.53
CA ALA A 41 -2.98 9.53 9.42
C ALA A 41 -1.80 10.29 8.78
N VAL A 42 -0.86 9.58 8.15
CA VAL A 42 0.29 10.17 7.43
C VAL A 42 -0.21 11.07 6.30
N ASN A 43 -1.12 10.57 5.47
CA ASN A 43 -1.63 11.32 4.31
C ASN A 43 -2.40 12.57 4.73
N GLN A 44 -3.16 12.51 5.82
CA GLN A 44 -3.86 13.68 6.35
C GLN A 44 -2.87 14.76 6.80
N ALA A 45 -1.82 14.40 7.54
CA ALA A 45 -0.80 15.34 7.98
C ALA A 45 -0.08 16.01 6.80
N LEU A 46 0.32 15.22 5.79
CA LEU A 46 0.98 15.75 4.60
C LEU A 46 0.08 16.69 3.79
N ARG A 47 -1.22 16.40 3.67
CA ARG A 47 -2.19 17.28 2.98
C ARG A 47 -2.32 18.64 3.67
N GLN A 48 -2.34 18.66 5.01
CA GLN A 48 -2.37 19.93 5.76
C GLN A 48 -1.13 20.79 5.49
N ILE A 49 0.06 20.17 5.39
CA ILE A 49 1.30 20.89 5.05
C ILE A 49 1.23 21.45 3.63
N ILE A 50 0.71 20.67 2.67
CA ILE A 50 0.52 21.13 1.29
C ILE A 50 -0.43 22.34 1.25
N GLU A 51 -1.55 22.28 1.97
CA GLU A 51 -2.53 23.36 2.05
C GLU A 51 -1.93 24.63 2.67
N GLN A 52 -1.18 24.49 3.77
CA GLN A 52 -0.48 25.60 4.41
C GLN A 52 0.53 26.27 3.49
N ARG A 53 1.22 25.50 2.63
CA ARG A 53 2.18 26.03 1.66
C ARG A 53 1.54 26.66 0.42
N SER A 54 0.28 26.34 0.14
CA SER A 54 -0.46 26.89 -1.00
C SER A 54 -1.12 28.24 -0.70
N ARG A 55 -0.97 28.73 0.53
CA ARG A 55 -1.52 29.99 1.03
C ARG A 55 -0.45 31.08 1.06
#